data_AF-A0A7V7SUC7-F1
#
_entry.id   AF-A0A7V7SUC7-F1
#
_cell.length_a   1.000
_cell.length_b   1.000
_cell.length_c   1.000
_cell.angle_alpha   90.00
_cell.angle_beta   90.00
_cell.angle_gamma   90.00
#
_symmetry.space_group_name_H-M   'P 1'
#
loop_
_entity.id
_entity.type
_entity.pdbx_description
1 polymer ?
#
loop_
_entity_poly.entity_id
_entity_poly.type
_entity_poly.pdbx_seq_one_letter_code
_entity_poly.pdbx_strand_id
1 'polypeptide(L)'
;MLLFLLGCLVGLLDPHGDPAATSELHPSDGPDADVRVLVEPERVRFQILLNLAFIEQFVDVAREAEDDIHPVEAPWVHEDLLAFFREANQVFLDGVAVVPLDGGYELLEPDLTLLPLFPRMGKKALVKMQLVLDYPAKSMPQQVRMIWGPYPPDLAIGDENYMPTLTIRAQLFAAGLTTPLEFTQEEPEVLWHNRGESAADFFLQVPETVPPPVWNLPMLSIFCAGLAAFAVFLIRGPAWRWIAVAGLLSTAFLARSVANVELSPSFLATELPTDQEAEAIFRPLHANLYRAFDYTAESDVYDALAASVDGPLLENLYEQIYRGLIQQEQGGAVSRVQAVRHIQVEVGSIGQLPEDGRPGFEVQCRWQVDGRVTHWGHSHDRTNEYLARYQVVQAEAGWRIGGSQMLESTTVSATPEGAAR
;
A
#
# COMPACT_ATOMS: atom_id res chain seq x y z
N MET A 1 -3.53 12.03 17.81
CA MET A 1 -2.61 11.59 16.74
C MET A 1 -2.59 10.07 16.55
N LEU A 2 -2.89 9.25 17.57
CA LEU A 2 -3.04 7.77 17.45
C LEU A 2 -4.16 7.27 16.51
N LEU A 3 -5.07 8.13 16.05
CA LEU A 3 -6.33 7.73 15.41
C LEU A 3 -6.26 7.46 13.90
N PHE A 4 -5.15 7.82 13.23
CA PHE A 4 -5.05 7.72 11.76
C PHE A 4 -5.18 6.29 11.24
N LEU A 5 -4.54 5.35 11.93
CA LEU A 5 -4.64 3.93 11.62
C LEU A 5 -5.42 3.12 12.65
N LEU A 6 -5.53 3.58 13.91
CA LEU A 6 -6.50 2.98 14.82
C LEU A 6 -7.94 3.08 14.29
N GLY A 7 -8.31 4.07 13.48
CA GLY A 7 -9.62 4.04 12.81
C GLY A 7 -9.81 2.85 11.87
N CYS A 8 -8.75 2.40 11.20
CA CYS A 8 -8.73 1.25 10.30
C CYS A 8 -8.33 -0.08 10.98
N LEU A 9 -7.69 -0.06 12.16
CA LEU A 9 -7.26 -1.25 12.91
C LEU A 9 -8.07 -1.48 14.20
N VAL A 10 -8.45 -0.43 14.92
CA VAL A 10 -9.24 -0.48 16.18
C VAL A 10 -10.75 -0.37 15.94
N GLY A 11 -11.21 0.26 14.85
CA GLY A 11 -12.61 0.12 14.41
C GLY A 11 -12.99 -1.31 13.99
N LEU A 12 -12.00 -2.19 13.85
CA LEU A 12 -12.11 -3.60 13.53
C LEU A 12 -11.91 -4.54 14.72
N LEU A 13 -11.53 -4.00 15.90
CA LEU A 13 -11.27 -4.74 17.13
C LEU A 13 -12.03 -4.12 18.31
N ASP A 14 -13.30 -3.73 18.15
CA ASP A 14 -14.13 -3.41 19.31
C ASP A 14 -14.61 -4.72 19.98
N PRO A 15 -14.12 -5.10 21.17
CA PRO A 15 -14.60 -6.25 21.92
C PRO A 15 -15.83 -5.91 22.78
N HIS A 16 -16.38 -4.69 22.65
CA HIS A 16 -17.49 -4.19 23.47
C HIS A 16 -18.78 -3.92 22.69
N GLY A 17 -19.01 -4.67 21.62
CA GLY A 17 -20.35 -4.88 21.09
C GLY A 17 -21.27 -5.48 22.17
N ASP A 18 -22.36 -4.78 22.46
CA ASP A 18 -23.40 -5.12 23.42
C ASP A 18 -23.84 -6.61 23.29
N PRO A 19 -23.76 -7.46 24.34
CA PRO A 19 -24.04 -8.90 24.25
C PRO A 19 -25.52 -9.26 24.04
N ALA A 20 -26.35 -8.29 23.64
CA ALA A 20 -27.79 -8.42 23.53
C ALA A 20 -28.34 -8.29 22.09
N ALA A 21 -27.50 -8.31 21.06
CA ALA A 21 -27.92 -8.33 19.67
C ALA A 21 -27.70 -9.72 19.05
N THR A 22 -28.81 -10.43 18.85
CA THR A 22 -29.06 -11.54 17.91
C THR A 22 -28.00 -12.65 17.77
N SER A 23 -28.49 -13.88 18.01
CA SER A 23 -27.92 -15.16 17.56
C SER A 23 -27.78 -15.21 16.02
N GLU A 24 -26.94 -14.36 15.45
CA GLU A 24 -26.58 -14.40 14.05
C GLU A 24 -25.42 -15.38 13.90
N LEU A 25 -25.70 -16.46 13.16
CA LEU A 25 -24.74 -17.48 12.77
C LEU A 25 -23.50 -16.81 12.17
N HIS A 26 -22.30 -17.30 12.50
CA HIS A 26 -21.08 -16.82 11.84
C HIS A 26 -21.17 -17.13 10.34
N PRO A 27 -20.96 -16.14 9.46
CA PRO A 27 -21.20 -16.30 8.03
C PRO A 27 -20.25 -17.26 7.31
N SER A 28 -19.20 -17.76 7.96
CA SER A 28 -18.18 -18.66 7.36
C SER A 28 -18.16 -20.08 7.94
N ASP A 29 -19.26 -20.54 8.51
CA ASP A 29 -19.36 -21.89 9.08
C ASP A 29 -19.58 -22.97 7.99
N GLY A 30 -18.55 -23.12 7.14
CA GLY A 30 -18.51 -23.96 5.94
C GLY A 30 -17.08 -24.15 5.38
N PRO A 31 -16.93 -24.79 4.21
CA PRO A 31 -15.66 -24.88 3.48
C PRO A 31 -15.07 -23.50 3.20
N ASP A 32 -13.77 -23.34 3.41
CA ASP A 32 -13.07 -22.08 3.13
C ASP A 32 -11.61 -22.27 2.68
N ALA A 33 -11.11 -21.32 1.88
CA ALA A 33 -9.74 -21.24 1.41
C ALA A 33 -9.22 -19.79 1.37
N ASP A 34 -8.02 -19.55 1.93
CA ASP A 34 -7.22 -18.34 1.71
C ASP A 34 -6.04 -18.67 0.78
N VAL A 35 -5.93 -17.97 -0.35
CA VAL A 35 -4.92 -18.25 -1.38
C VAL A 35 -4.02 -17.03 -1.56
N ARG A 36 -2.71 -17.21 -1.41
CA ARG A 36 -1.71 -16.18 -1.68
C ARG A 36 -0.79 -16.64 -2.79
N VAL A 37 -0.68 -15.84 -3.84
CA VAL A 37 0.19 -16.10 -4.99
C VAL A 37 1.34 -15.11 -4.96
N LEU A 38 2.56 -15.59 -4.84
CA LEU A 38 3.77 -14.77 -4.87
C LEU A 38 4.49 -15.00 -6.19
N VAL A 39 4.71 -13.94 -6.97
CA VAL A 39 5.47 -13.97 -8.23
C VAL A 39 6.88 -13.46 -7.96
N GLU A 40 7.84 -14.38 -7.94
CA GLU A 40 9.25 -14.12 -7.69
C GLU A 40 10.08 -14.30 -8.98
N PRO A 41 11.35 -13.83 -9.01
CA PRO A 41 12.20 -13.98 -10.18
C PRO A 41 12.47 -15.42 -10.62
N GLU A 42 12.41 -16.40 -9.73
CA GLU A 42 12.77 -17.79 -10.03
C GLU A 42 11.63 -18.78 -9.76
N ARG A 43 10.46 -18.31 -9.31
CA ARG A 43 9.29 -19.14 -9.06
C ARG A 43 8.02 -18.32 -8.93
N VAL A 44 6.90 -18.98 -9.13
CA VAL A 44 5.60 -18.52 -8.63
C VAL A 44 5.19 -19.46 -7.50
N ARG A 45 4.85 -18.92 -6.33
CA ARG A 45 4.49 -19.71 -5.15
C ARG A 45 3.03 -19.50 -4.81
N PHE A 46 2.29 -20.57 -4.63
CA PHE A 46 0.95 -20.53 -4.05
C PHE A 46 1.05 -20.98 -2.59
N GLN A 47 0.66 -20.13 -1.65
CA GLN A 47 0.40 -20.51 -0.26
C GLN A 47 -1.11 -20.62 -0.10
N ILE A 48 -1.59 -21.84 0.15
CA ILE A 48 -3.00 -22.16 0.20
C ILE A 48 -3.31 -22.61 1.63
N LEU A 49 -4.16 -21.88 2.32
CA LEU A 49 -4.65 -22.24 3.65
C LEU A 49 -6.08 -22.76 3.52
N LEU A 50 -6.31 -24.01 3.91
CA LEU A 50 -7.61 -24.68 3.82
C LEU A 50 -8.08 -25.10 5.20
N ASN A 51 -9.38 -25.00 5.47
CA ASN A 51 -9.96 -25.67 6.62
C ASN A 51 -10.31 -27.14 6.30
N LEU A 52 -10.44 -27.98 7.33
CA LEU A 52 -10.77 -29.41 7.16
C LEU A 52 -12.10 -29.60 6.41
N ALA A 53 -13.07 -28.71 6.64
CA ALA A 53 -14.33 -28.67 5.89
C ALA A 53 -14.13 -28.58 4.36
N PHE A 54 -13.16 -27.80 3.89
CA PHE A 54 -12.79 -27.69 2.47
C PHE A 54 -12.12 -28.97 1.97
N ILE A 55 -11.15 -29.49 2.73
CA ILE A 55 -10.35 -30.66 2.35
C ILE A 55 -11.27 -31.87 2.09
N GLU A 56 -12.25 -32.10 2.96
CA GLU A 56 -13.21 -33.21 2.85
C GLU A 56 -14.08 -33.18 1.58
N GLN A 57 -14.21 -32.03 0.90
CA GLN A 57 -15.00 -31.95 -0.34
C GLN A 57 -14.29 -32.61 -1.53
N PHE A 58 -12.97 -32.74 -1.46
CA PHE A 58 -12.15 -33.12 -2.62
C PHE A 58 -11.24 -34.32 -2.36
N VAL A 59 -10.85 -34.54 -1.10
CA VAL A 59 -9.91 -35.59 -0.72
C VAL A 59 -10.53 -36.43 0.39
N ASP A 60 -10.41 -37.76 0.26
CA ASP A 60 -10.79 -38.68 1.32
C ASP A 60 -9.70 -38.70 2.38
N VAL A 61 -9.97 -38.10 3.54
CA VAL A 61 -9.01 -37.94 4.62
C VAL A 61 -9.19 -39.08 5.61
N ALA A 62 -8.30 -40.07 5.56
CA ALA A 62 -8.24 -41.13 6.55
C ALA A 62 -7.75 -40.58 7.90
N ARG A 63 -8.60 -40.62 8.93
CA ARG A 63 -8.32 -40.07 10.26
C ARG A 63 -9.06 -40.80 11.37
N GLU A 64 -8.50 -40.80 12.58
CA GLU A 64 -9.13 -41.42 13.76
C GLU A 64 -10.30 -40.58 14.30
N ALA A 65 -10.12 -39.26 14.38
CA ALA A 65 -11.14 -38.33 14.82
C ALA A 65 -11.80 -37.66 13.61
N GLU A 66 -13.13 -37.73 13.51
CA GLU A 66 -13.83 -37.20 12.34
C GLU A 66 -13.68 -35.68 12.18
N ASP A 67 -13.46 -34.94 13.26
CA ASP A 67 -13.42 -33.48 13.28
C ASP A 67 -12.02 -32.87 13.48
N ASP A 68 -10.97 -33.69 13.37
CA ASP A 68 -9.59 -33.28 13.62
C ASP A 68 -8.58 -33.98 12.71
N ILE A 69 -7.43 -33.35 12.49
CA ILE A 69 -6.27 -34.01 11.86
C ILE A 69 -5.18 -34.09 12.92
N HIS A 70 -4.81 -35.30 13.35
CA HIS A 70 -3.71 -35.46 14.28
C HIS A 70 -2.36 -35.23 13.56
N PRO A 71 -1.29 -34.72 14.20
CA PRO A 71 -0.02 -34.43 13.53
C PRO A 71 0.66 -35.64 12.84
N VAL A 72 0.38 -36.85 13.33
CA VAL A 72 0.83 -38.10 12.68
C VAL A 72 0.12 -38.32 11.34
N GLU A 73 -1.09 -37.77 11.20
CA GLU A 73 -1.98 -37.90 10.05
C GLU A 73 -1.71 -36.86 8.97
N ALA A 74 -1.22 -35.68 9.38
CA ALA A 74 -0.94 -34.57 8.47
C ALA A 74 -0.10 -34.93 7.23
N PRO A 75 0.96 -35.77 7.29
CA PRO A 75 1.77 -36.09 6.11
C PRO A 75 0.98 -36.79 4.98
N TRP A 76 0.07 -37.71 5.28
CA TRP A 76 -0.68 -38.40 4.23
C TRP A 76 -1.77 -37.50 3.63
N VAL A 77 -2.41 -36.66 4.46
CA VAL A 77 -3.36 -35.65 3.98
C VAL A 77 -2.65 -34.67 3.04
N HIS A 78 -1.43 -34.25 3.39
CA HIS A 78 -0.59 -33.40 2.55
C HIS A 78 -0.26 -34.07 1.20
N GLU A 79 0.15 -35.34 1.20
CA GLU A 79 0.44 -36.08 -0.04
C GLU A 79 -0.78 -36.14 -0.97
N ASP A 80 -1.96 -36.45 -0.44
CA ASP A 80 -3.20 -36.53 -1.22
C ASP A 80 -3.64 -35.15 -1.73
N LEU A 81 -3.53 -34.09 -0.91
CA LEU A 81 -3.80 -32.71 -1.33
C LEU A 81 -2.83 -32.25 -2.42
N LEU A 82 -1.54 -32.55 -2.30
CA LEU A 82 -0.55 -32.21 -3.31
C LEU A 82 -0.85 -32.91 -4.64
N ALA A 83 -1.24 -34.18 -4.60
CA ALA A 83 -1.66 -34.92 -5.79
C ALA A 83 -2.91 -34.29 -6.42
N PHE A 84 -3.92 -33.98 -5.61
CA PHE A 84 -5.15 -33.32 -6.06
C PHE A 84 -4.86 -31.97 -6.74
N PHE A 85 -4.10 -31.09 -6.09
CA PHE A 85 -3.82 -29.76 -6.63
C PHE A 85 -2.93 -29.79 -7.88
N ARG A 86 -2.07 -30.80 -8.05
CA ARG A 86 -1.30 -31.00 -9.29
C ARG A 86 -2.18 -31.27 -10.50
N GLU A 87 -3.33 -31.89 -10.29
CA GLU A 87 -4.30 -32.20 -11.35
C GLU A 87 -5.34 -31.09 -11.52
N ALA A 88 -5.84 -30.54 -10.41
CA ALA A 88 -6.91 -29.56 -10.41
C ALA A 88 -6.46 -28.16 -10.86
N ASN A 89 -5.28 -27.71 -10.42
CA ASN A 89 -4.77 -26.38 -10.73
C ASN A 89 -3.81 -26.42 -11.92
N GLN A 90 -3.89 -25.41 -12.79
CA GLN A 90 -2.99 -25.26 -13.92
C GLN A 90 -2.36 -23.89 -13.92
N VAL A 91 -1.03 -23.84 -13.97
CA VAL A 91 -0.27 -22.60 -14.06
C VAL A 91 0.60 -22.61 -15.31
N PHE A 92 0.54 -21.52 -16.07
CA PHE A 92 1.37 -21.31 -17.25
C PHE A 92 2.26 -20.10 -17.01
N LEU A 93 3.57 -20.30 -17.14
CA LEU A 93 4.57 -19.24 -17.09
C LEU A 93 5.03 -18.98 -18.52
N ASP A 94 4.78 -17.77 -19.03
CA ASP A 94 5.09 -17.36 -20.40
C ASP A 94 4.56 -18.34 -21.47
N GLY A 95 3.36 -18.89 -21.23
CA GLY A 95 2.69 -19.86 -22.11
C GLY A 95 3.15 -21.32 -21.94
N VAL A 96 4.13 -21.60 -21.09
CA VAL A 96 4.59 -22.97 -20.77
C VAL A 96 3.85 -23.47 -19.52
N ALA A 97 3.18 -24.62 -19.63
CA ALA A 97 2.57 -25.28 -18.47
C ALA A 97 3.64 -25.76 -17.49
N VAL A 98 3.52 -25.37 -16.22
CA VAL A 98 4.45 -25.74 -15.14
C VAL A 98 3.71 -26.55 -14.08
N VAL A 99 4.27 -27.70 -13.72
CA VAL A 99 3.76 -28.56 -12.66
C VAL A 99 4.32 -28.08 -11.31
N PRO A 100 3.52 -27.99 -10.25
CA PRO A 100 4.02 -27.55 -8.95
C PRO A 100 4.90 -28.60 -8.27
N LEU A 101 5.99 -28.11 -7.69
CA LEU A 101 6.80 -28.80 -6.71
C LEU A 101 6.20 -28.61 -5.32
N ASP A 102 6.48 -29.57 -4.45
CA ASP A 102 6.10 -29.49 -3.05
C ASP A 102 6.97 -28.45 -2.33
N GLY A 103 6.34 -27.37 -1.86
CA GLY A 103 6.97 -26.33 -1.06
C GLY A 103 6.85 -26.57 0.45
N GLY A 104 6.21 -27.67 0.86
CA GLY A 104 5.95 -28.02 2.26
C GLY A 104 4.51 -27.71 2.70
N TYR A 105 4.24 -28.08 3.95
CA TYR A 105 2.94 -27.88 4.59
C TYR A 105 3.11 -27.55 6.08
N GLU A 106 2.05 -26.98 6.66
CA GLU A 106 1.93 -26.74 8.08
C GLU A 106 0.50 -27.04 8.53
N LEU A 107 0.36 -27.81 9.63
CA LEU A 107 -0.93 -28.00 10.29
C LEU A 107 -1.02 -26.97 11.43
N LEU A 108 -2.01 -26.08 11.36
CA LEU A 108 -2.20 -25.05 12.37
C LEU A 108 -3.02 -25.61 13.54
N GLU A 109 -2.62 -25.26 14.76
CA GLU A 109 -3.37 -25.62 15.96
C GLU A 109 -4.70 -24.84 16.01
N PRO A 110 -5.84 -25.53 16.18
CA PRO A 110 -7.14 -24.87 16.20
C PRO A 110 -7.34 -24.09 17.51
N ASP A 111 -7.73 -22.82 17.42
CA ASP A 111 -8.15 -22.03 18.57
C ASP A 111 -9.57 -22.42 19.00
N LEU A 112 -9.66 -23.33 19.98
CA LEU A 112 -10.92 -23.85 20.47
C LEU A 112 -11.81 -22.79 21.15
N THR A 113 -11.28 -21.61 21.49
CA THR A 113 -12.10 -20.52 22.02
C THR A 113 -13.10 -20.00 20.99
N LEU A 114 -12.82 -20.21 19.71
CA LEU A 114 -13.68 -19.81 18.59
C LEU A 114 -14.79 -20.82 18.28
N LEU A 115 -14.79 -22.03 18.89
CA LEU A 115 -15.79 -23.07 18.64
C LEU A 115 -17.25 -22.60 18.69
N PRO A 116 -17.67 -21.73 19.63
CA PRO A 116 -19.05 -21.25 19.67
C PRO A 116 -19.50 -20.48 18.42
N LEU A 117 -18.55 -19.97 17.62
CA LEU A 117 -18.82 -19.29 16.36
C LEU A 117 -19.12 -20.26 15.21
N PHE A 118 -18.81 -21.56 15.33
CA PHE A 118 -18.95 -22.54 14.26
C PHE A 118 -19.96 -23.66 14.61
N PRO A 119 -21.26 -23.35 14.79
CA PRO A 119 -22.27 -24.32 15.23
C PRO A 119 -22.58 -25.48 14.26
N ARG A 120 -22.26 -25.35 12.96
CA ARG A 120 -22.50 -26.33 11.89
C ARG A 120 -21.30 -27.23 11.66
N MET A 121 -20.12 -26.67 11.41
CA MET A 121 -18.90 -27.42 11.11
C MET A 121 -18.08 -27.73 12.37
N GLY A 122 -18.29 -26.99 13.45
CA GLY A 122 -17.59 -27.18 14.71
C GLY A 122 -16.08 -27.08 14.53
N LYS A 123 -15.37 -28.08 15.05
CA LYS A 123 -13.91 -28.14 14.99
C LYS A 123 -13.37 -28.24 13.56
N LYS A 124 -14.13 -28.78 12.59
CA LYS A 124 -13.72 -28.88 11.18
C LYS A 124 -13.46 -27.52 10.51
N ALA A 125 -14.12 -26.45 10.97
CA ALA A 125 -13.86 -25.10 10.46
C ALA A 125 -12.58 -24.47 11.06
N LEU A 126 -12.12 -24.97 12.20
CA LEU A 126 -10.97 -24.44 12.93
C LEU A 126 -9.66 -25.16 12.59
N VAL A 127 -9.73 -26.45 12.27
CA VAL A 127 -8.57 -27.24 11.85
C VAL A 127 -8.16 -26.80 10.46
N LYS A 128 -6.94 -26.29 10.33
CA LYS A 128 -6.44 -25.71 9.10
C LYS A 128 -5.10 -26.28 8.71
N MET A 129 -4.95 -26.56 7.42
CA MET A 129 -3.70 -26.98 6.83
C MET A 129 -3.28 -25.95 5.78
N GLN A 130 -2.05 -25.46 5.93
CA GLN A 130 -1.38 -24.67 4.91
C GLN A 130 -0.59 -25.60 4.00
N LEU A 131 -0.72 -25.40 2.69
CA LEU A 131 0.00 -26.07 1.63
C LEU A 131 0.78 -25.04 0.80
N VAL A 132 2.03 -25.34 0.47
CA VAL A 132 2.84 -24.49 -0.42
C VAL A 132 3.12 -25.23 -1.72
N LEU A 133 2.71 -24.63 -2.85
CA LEU A 133 2.97 -25.12 -4.19
C LEU A 133 3.96 -24.19 -4.89
N ASP A 134 5.16 -24.69 -5.20
CA ASP A 134 6.21 -23.94 -5.87
C ASP A 134 6.24 -24.27 -7.37
N TYR A 135 5.94 -23.29 -8.21
CA TYR A 135 6.02 -23.38 -9.67
C TYR A 135 7.34 -22.77 -10.14
N PRO A 136 8.39 -23.58 -10.43
CA PRO A 136 9.70 -23.06 -10.76
C PRO A 136 9.71 -22.30 -12.10
N ALA A 137 10.41 -21.16 -12.12
CA ALA A 137 10.63 -20.34 -13.29
C ALA A 137 12.14 -20.24 -13.57
N LYS A 138 12.53 -20.04 -14.83
CA LYS A 138 13.95 -19.83 -15.18
C LYS A 138 14.41 -18.40 -14.95
N SER A 139 13.46 -17.47 -14.96
CA SER A 139 13.64 -16.03 -14.83
C SER A 139 12.28 -15.40 -14.53
N MET A 140 12.27 -14.11 -14.16
CA MET A 140 11.04 -13.39 -13.84
C MET A 140 10.03 -13.53 -14.98
N PRO A 141 8.88 -14.19 -14.76
CA PRO A 141 7.90 -14.43 -15.82
C PRO A 141 7.34 -13.09 -16.30
N GLN A 142 7.11 -12.99 -17.61
CA GLN A 142 6.43 -11.85 -18.23
C GLN A 142 4.91 -12.00 -18.16
N GLN A 143 4.44 -13.25 -18.12
CA GLN A 143 3.03 -13.59 -18.08
C GLN A 143 2.83 -14.80 -17.16
N VAL A 144 1.88 -14.69 -16.23
CA VAL A 144 1.49 -15.78 -15.33
C VAL A 144 -0.01 -16.01 -15.49
N ARG A 145 -0.38 -17.16 -16.05
CA ARG A 145 -1.77 -17.58 -16.25
C ARG A 145 -2.10 -18.64 -15.21
N MET A 146 -3.11 -18.40 -14.41
CA MET A 146 -3.48 -19.23 -13.26
C MET A 146 -4.90 -19.69 -13.44
N ILE A 147 -5.11 -21.00 -13.37
CA ILE A 147 -6.44 -21.61 -13.42
C ILE A 147 -6.64 -22.35 -12.11
N TRP A 148 -7.63 -21.90 -11.34
CA TRP A 148 -8.04 -22.55 -10.11
C TRP A 148 -9.11 -23.60 -10.38
N GLY A 149 -8.96 -24.79 -9.79
CA GLY A 149 -9.84 -25.94 -10.02
C GLY A 149 -10.94 -26.16 -8.97
N PRO A 150 -10.62 -26.20 -7.66
CA PRO A 150 -11.58 -26.64 -6.64
C PRO A 150 -12.54 -25.53 -6.20
N TYR A 151 -13.83 -25.77 -6.37
CA TYR A 151 -14.91 -24.88 -5.93
C TYR A 151 -15.90 -25.65 -5.04
N PRO A 152 -15.75 -25.62 -3.71
CA PRO A 152 -16.68 -26.30 -2.82
C PRO A 152 -18.04 -25.59 -2.83
N PRO A 153 -19.11 -26.24 -2.36
CA PRO A 153 -20.39 -25.57 -2.17
C PRO A 153 -20.29 -24.47 -1.12
N ASP A 154 -20.90 -23.32 -1.38
CA ASP A 154 -21.04 -22.23 -0.42
C ASP A 154 -22.20 -22.55 0.53
N LEU A 155 -21.86 -23.12 1.69
CA LEU A 155 -22.85 -23.49 2.72
C LEU A 155 -23.41 -22.29 3.48
N ALA A 156 -22.80 -21.10 3.34
CA ALA A 156 -23.29 -19.89 3.98
C ALA A 156 -24.53 -19.36 3.28
N ILE A 157 -24.53 -19.43 1.94
CA ILE A 157 -25.59 -18.89 1.10
C ILE A 157 -26.54 -19.99 0.58
N GLY A 158 -26.05 -21.21 0.42
CA GLY A 158 -26.81 -22.32 -0.16
C GLY A 158 -27.97 -22.84 0.71
N ASP A 159 -29.02 -23.30 0.04
CA ASP A 159 -30.19 -23.97 0.64
C ASP A 159 -30.55 -25.27 -0.10
N GLU A 160 -31.63 -25.96 0.33
CA GLU A 160 -32.07 -27.22 -0.26
C GLU A 160 -32.40 -27.13 -1.77
N ASN A 161 -32.71 -25.94 -2.29
CA ASN A 161 -33.11 -25.72 -3.67
C ASN A 161 -31.98 -25.19 -4.55
N TYR A 162 -30.98 -24.53 -3.96
CA TYR A 162 -29.88 -23.90 -4.68
C TYR A 162 -28.60 -23.90 -3.84
N MET A 163 -27.55 -24.52 -4.38
CA MET A 163 -26.22 -24.55 -3.77
C MET A 163 -25.22 -23.89 -4.72
N PRO A 164 -24.89 -22.60 -4.54
CA PRO A 164 -23.84 -21.96 -5.31
C PRO A 164 -22.47 -22.52 -4.91
N THR A 165 -21.49 -22.32 -5.79
CA THR A 165 -20.08 -22.60 -5.47
C THR A 165 -19.42 -21.41 -4.79
N LEU A 166 -18.47 -21.70 -3.91
CA LEU A 166 -17.70 -20.70 -3.18
C LEU A 166 -16.78 -19.92 -4.14
N THR A 167 -16.81 -18.60 -4.06
CA THR A 167 -15.82 -17.74 -4.71
C THR A 167 -14.50 -17.80 -3.95
N ILE A 168 -13.43 -18.21 -4.64
CA ILE A 168 -12.11 -18.34 -4.04
C ILE A 168 -11.38 -17.00 -4.15
N ARG A 169 -11.22 -16.34 -3.01
CA ARG A 169 -10.55 -15.05 -2.91
C ARG A 169 -9.05 -15.28 -2.73
N ALA A 170 -8.24 -14.57 -3.50
CA ALA A 170 -6.79 -14.70 -3.47
C ALA A 170 -6.07 -13.34 -3.42
N GLN A 171 -4.81 -13.36 -3.02
CA GLN A 171 -3.93 -12.18 -3.04
C GLN A 171 -2.71 -12.46 -3.92
N LEU A 172 -2.46 -11.60 -4.90
CA LEU A 172 -1.30 -11.66 -5.78
C LEU A 172 -0.23 -10.66 -5.32
N PHE A 173 0.93 -11.18 -4.94
CA PHE A 173 2.12 -10.42 -4.60
C PHE A 173 3.06 -10.45 -5.80
N ALA A 174 3.13 -9.35 -6.55
CA ALA A 174 3.95 -9.25 -7.75
C ALA A 174 4.47 -7.82 -7.95
N ALA A 175 5.73 -7.69 -8.39
CA ALA A 175 6.37 -6.39 -8.63
C ALA A 175 6.30 -5.40 -7.44
N GLY A 176 6.36 -5.92 -6.21
CA GLY A 176 6.28 -5.11 -4.98
C GLY A 176 4.87 -4.65 -4.60
N LEU A 177 3.84 -5.06 -5.35
CA LEU A 177 2.45 -4.76 -5.07
C LEU A 177 1.67 -5.99 -4.62
N THR A 178 0.63 -5.75 -3.83
CA THR A 178 -0.38 -6.75 -3.48
C THR A 178 -1.69 -6.42 -4.20
N THR A 179 -2.17 -7.30 -5.07
CA THR A 179 -3.42 -7.13 -5.83
C THR A 179 -4.43 -8.22 -5.43
N PRO A 180 -5.67 -7.86 -5.07
CA PRO A 180 -6.71 -8.86 -4.82
C PRO A 180 -7.12 -9.55 -6.13
N LEU A 181 -7.30 -10.86 -6.07
CA LEU A 181 -7.82 -11.70 -7.15
C LEU A 181 -9.04 -12.48 -6.65
N GLU A 182 -9.93 -12.81 -7.56
CA GLU A 182 -11.08 -13.67 -7.27
C GLU A 182 -11.17 -14.72 -8.38
N PHE A 183 -11.37 -15.97 -7.98
CA PHE A 183 -11.65 -17.08 -8.88
C PHE A 183 -13.08 -17.53 -8.64
N THR A 184 -13.87 -17.59 -9.71
CA THR A 184 -15.23 -18.16 -9.67
C THR A 184 -15.27 -19.39 -10.57
N GLN A 185 -16.28 -20.24 -10.41
CA GLN A 185 -16.44 -21.40 -11.30
C GLN A 185 -16.68 -20.98 -12.76
N GLU A 186 -17.29 -19.80 -12.98
CA GLU A 186 -17.55 -19.24 -14.32
C GLU A 186 -16.31 -18.58 -14.92
N GLU A 187 -15.49 -17.94 -14.07
CA GLU A 187 -14.24 -17.28 -14.43
C GLU A 187 -13.07 -17.83 -13.59
N PRO A 188 -12.62 -19.08 -13.87
CA PRO A 188 -11.58 -19.75 -13.08
C PRO A 188 -10.17 -19.32 -13.46
N GLU A 189 -10.02 -18.53 -14.53
CA GLU A 189 -8.74 -18.14 -15.11
C GLU A 189 -8.42 -16.68 -14.80
N VAL A 190 -7.25 -16.46 -14.18
CA VAL A 190 -6.68 -15.13 -13.98
C VAL A 190 -5.38 -15.03 -14.77
N LEU A 191 -5.22 -13.90 -15.47
CA LEU A 191 -4.03 -13.59 -16.22
C LEU A 191 -3.31 -12.37 -15.67
N TRP A 192 -2.08 -12.58 -15.20
CA TRP A 192 -1.18 -11.50 -14.78
C TRP A 192 -0.10 -11.25 -15.82
N HIS A 193 0.23 -9.97 -16.00
CA HIS A 193 1.31 -9.51 -16.87
C HIS A 193 2.33 -8.70 -16.08
N ASN A 194 3.60 -9.02 -16.27
CA ASN A 194 4.70 -8.20 -15.80
C ASN A 194 4.79 -6.94 -16.67
N ARG A 195 4.43 -5.80 -16.11
CA ARG A 195 4.51 -4.52 -16.81
C ARG A 195 5.86 -3.84 -16.67
N GLY A 196 6.77 -4.42 -15.88
CA GLY A 196 8.02 -3.76 -15.50
C GLY A 196 7.82 -2.49 -14.67
N GLU A 197 6.58 -2.24 -14.23
CA GLU A 197 6.22 -1.14 -13.35
C GLU A 197 6.85 -1.42 -11.98
N SER A 198 7.59 -0.45 -11.48
CA SER A 198 8.08 -0.42 -10.11
C SER A 198 6.99 0.13 -9.19
N ALA A 199 7.07 -0.21 -7.91
CA ALA A 199 6.39 0.47 -6.82
C ALA A 199 6.21 1.99 -7.03
N ALA A 200 7.31 2.66 -7.42
CA ALA A 200 7.36 4.10 -7.61
C ALA A 200 6.45 4.61 -8.77
N ASP A 201 6.21 3.78 -9.79
CA ASP A 201 5.42 4.16 -10.96
C ASP A 201 3.92 4.30 -10.66
N PHE A 202 3.47 3.76 -9.52
CA PHE A 202 2.07 3.85 -9.07
C PHE A 202 1.77 5.07 -8.20
N PHE A 203 2.78 5.88 -7.88
CA PHE A 203 2.56 7.13 -7.15
C PHE A 203 1.91 8.17 -8.06
N LEU A 204 0.82 8.77 -7.56
CA LEU A 204 0.25 9.94 -8.21
C LEU A 204 1.26 11.08 -8.15
N GLN A 205 1.48 11.72 -9.29
CA GLN A 205 2.41 12.84 -9.41
C GLN A 205 1.91 14.01 -8.58
N VAL A 206 2.79 14.53 -7.71
CA VAL A 206 2.53 15.73 -6.92
C VAL A 206 3.08 16.91 -7.71
N PRO A 207 2.28 17.96 -7.98
CA PRO A 207 2.77 19.17 -8.63
C PRO A 207 4.02 19.72 -7.93
N GLU A 208 5.09 19.92 -8.70
CA GLU A 208 6.34 20.47 -8.19
C GLU A 208 6.20 21.96 -7.87
N THR A 209 6.91 22.41 -6.84
CA THR A 209 7.10 23.84 -6.61
C THR A 209 8.14 24.37 -7.57
N VAL A 210 7.82 25.44 -8.30
CA VAL A 210 8.84 26.18 -9.06
C VAL A 210 9.79 26.84 -8.05
N PRO A 211 11.06 26.43 -7.94
CA PRO A 211 11.98 27.09 -7.01
C PRO A 211 12.20 28.54 -7.45
N PRO A 212 12.40 29.47 -6.51
CA PRO A 212 12.70 30.85 -6.86
C PRO A 212 13.97 30.89 -7.73
N PRO A 213 14.04 31.82 -8.71
CA PRO A 213 15.19 31.91 -9.59
C PRO A 213 16.46 32.23 -8.79
N VAL A 214 17.45 31.34 -8.88
CA VAL A 214 18.78 31.57 -8.29
C VAL A 214 19.57 32.46 -9.24
N TRP A 215 20.04 33.61 -8.74
CA TRP A 215 20.88 34.50 -9.52
C TRP A 215 22.35 34.20 -9.24
N ASN A 216 23.09 33.82 -10.29
CA ASN A 216 24.53 33.66 -10.22
C ASN A 216 25.21 34.99 -10.57
N LEU A 217 25.62 35.75 -9.56
CA LEU A 217 26.32 37.02 -9.78
C LEU A 217 27.84 36.83 -9.73
N PRO A 218 28.58 37.14 -10.80
CA PRO A 218 30.04 37.11 -10.82
C PRO A 218 30.57 38.35 -10.09
N MET A 219 30.63 38.29 -8.76
CA MET A 219 30.98 39.44 -7.90
C MET A 219 32.34 40.04 -8.25
N LEU A 220 33.31 39.21 -8.64
CA LEU A 220 34.63 39.67 -9.07
C LEU A 220 34.56 40.46 -10.39
N SER A 221 33.72 40.03 -11.34
CA SER A 221 33.48 40.74 -12.59
C SER A 221 32.77 42.08 -12.35
N ILE A 222 31.77 42.09 -11.47
CA ILE A 222 31.04 43.31 -11.08
C ILE A 222 32.00 44.30 -10.41
N PHE A 223 32.85 43.84 -9.49
CA PHE A 223 33.85 44.67 -8.82
C PHE A 223 34.89 45.23 -9.79
N CYS A 224 35.44 44.40 -10.69
CA CYS A 224 36.41 44.85 -11.70
C CYS A 224 35.79 45.86 -12.68
N ALA A 225 34.53 45.65 -13.10
CA ALA A 225 33.81 46.60 -13.94
C ALA A 225 33.55 47.94 -13.21
N GLY A 226 33.20 47.89 -11.92
CA GLY A 226 33.05 49.08 -11.07
C GLY A 226 34.36 49.86 -10.94
N LEU A 227 35.48 49.17 -10.72
CA LEU A 227 36.81 49.77 -10.72
C LEU A 227 37.17 50.38 -12.08
N ALA A 228 36.79 49.73 -13.19
CA ALA A 228 37.02 50.26 -14.54
C ALA A 228 36.28 51.59 -14.73
N ALA A 229 35.02 51.67 -14.31
CA ALA A 229 34.23 52.89 -14.35
C ALA A 229 34.86 54.00 -13.48
N PHE A 230 35.35 53.67 -12.29
CA PHE A 230 35.97 54.63 -11.37
C PHE A 230 37.35 55.12 -11.88
N ALA A 231 38.11 54.25 -12.53
CA ALA A 231 39.41 54.57 -13.13
C ALA A 231 39.32 55.66 -14.23
N VAL A 232 38.17 55.76 -14.92
CA VAL A 232 37.91 56.83 -15.92
C VAL A 232 37.95 58.23 -15.30
N PHE A 233 37.58 58.36 -14.03
CA PHE A 233 37.50 59.64 -13.31
C PHE A 233 38.77 59.95 -12.50
N LEU A 234 39.46 58.92 -12.00
CA LEU A 234 40.66 59.08 -11.17
C LEU A 234 41.94 59.33 -11.98
N ILE A 235 42.07 58.71 -13.16
CA ILE A 235 43.33 58.73 -13.93
C ILE A 235 43.33 59.94 -14.88
N ARG A 236 44.24 60.88 -14.63
CA ARG A 236 44.35 62.14 -15.39
C ARG A 236 45.11 62.04 -16.73
N GLY A 237 45.84 60.96 -16.98
CA GLY A 237 46.59 60.74 -18.23
C GLY A 237 45.78 59.99 -19.29
N PRO A 238 45.63 60.52 -20.53
CA PRO A 238 44.70 59.95 -21.51
C PRO A 238 45.08 58.54 -21.98
N ALA A 239 46.36 58.24 -22.17
CA ALA A 239 46.81 56.92 -22.62
C ALA A 239 46.69 55.85 -21.52
N TRP A 240 47.17 56.16 -20.30
CA TRP A 240 47.14 55.24 -19.15
C TRP A 240 45.73 54.94 -18.67
N ARG A 241 44.80 55.90 -18.82
CA ARG A 241 43.38 55.71 -18.49
C ARG A 241 42.76 54.58 -19.30
N TRP A 242 42.93 54.60 -20.61
CA TRP A 242 42.32 53.59 -21.48
C TRP A 242 42.97 52.21 -21.33
N ILE A 243 44.28 52.14 -21.04
CA ILE A 243 44.97 50.88 -20.74
C ILE A 243 44.42 50.25 -19.45
N ALA A 244 44.27 51.04 -18.38
CA ALA A 244 43.73 50.56 -17.11
C ALA A 244 42.28 50.08 -17.23
N VAL A 245 41.44 50.84 -17.95
CA VAL A 245 40.04 50.46 -18.21
C VAL A 245 39.96 49.17 -19.03
N ALA A 246 40.73 49.06 -20.11
CA ALA A 246 40.76 47.85 -20.94
C ALA A 246 41.24 46.62 -20.16
N GLY A 247 42.25 46.77 -19.30
CA GLY A 247 42.74 45.71 -18.41
C GLY A 247 41.67 45.25 -17.42
N LEU A 248 40.99 46.18 -16.75
CA LEU A 248 39.93 45.85 -15.78
C LEU A 248 38.71 45.19 -16.43
N LEU A 249 38.30 45.65 -17.62
CA LEU A 249 37.22 45.02 -18.38
C LEU A 249 37.59 43.62 -18.88
N SER A 250 38.84 43.43 -19.34
CA SER A 250 39.33 42.11 -19.75
C SER A 250 39.37 41.14 -18.56
N THR A 251 39.79 41.63 -17.39
CA THR A 251 39.81 40.86 -16.14
C THR A 251 38.39 40.52 -15.71
N ALA A 252 37.44 41.47 -15.80
CA ALA A 252 36.03 41.23 -15.53
C ALA A 252 35.42 40.15 -16.46
N PHE A 253 35.76 40.18 -17.75
CA PHE A 253 35.29 39.18 -18.71
C PHE A 253 35.86 37.78 -18.43
N LEU A 254 37.15 37.68 -18.12
CA LEU A 254 37.80 36.41 -17.80
C LEU A 254 37.34 35.83 -16.45
N ALA A 255 37.03 36.69 -15.48
CA ALA A 255 36.56 36.29 -14.16
C ALA A 255 35.07 35.91 -14.11
N ARG A 256 34.33 35.94 -15.24
CA ARG A 256 32.87 35.73 -15.28
C ARG A 256 32.40 34.36 -14.76
N SER A 257 33.29 33.38 -14.70
CA SER A 257 33.01 32.03 -14.21
C SER A 257 33.68 31.73 -12.87
N VAL A 258 34.33 32.71 -12.25
CA VAL A 258 35.12 32.56 -11.03
C VAL A 258 34.48 33.40 -9.93
N ALA A 259 34.35 32.82 -8.73
CA ALA A 259 33.74 33.48 -7.57
C ALA A 259 32.31 33.99 -7.83
N ASN A 260 31.49 33.15 -8.46
CA ASN A 260 30.05 33.36 -8.53
C ASN A 260 29.47 33.21 -7.13
N VAL A 261 28.64 34.17 -6.73
CA VAL A 261 27.86 34.09 -5.50
C VAL A 261 26.42 33.79 -5.89
N GLU A 262 25.87 32.74 -5.31
CA GLU A 262 24.46 32.41 -5.42
C GLU A 262 23.67 33.41 -4.56
N LEU A 263 22.87 34.23 -5.22
CA LEU A 263 21.93 35.13 -4.59
C LEU A 263 20.53 34.57 -4.77
N SER A 264 19.95 34.18 -3.63
CA SER A 264 18.55 33.79 -3.50
C SER A 264 17.81 35.01 -2.92
N PRO A 265 17.27 35.92 -3.75
CA PRO A 265 16.59 37.11 -3.26
C PRO A 265 15.38 36.71 -2.42
N SER A 266 15.48 36.85 -1.09
CA SER A 266 14.42 36.48 -0.13
C SER A 266 13.12 37.28 -0.29
N PHE A 267 13.13 38.35 -1.10
CA PHE A 267 11.95 39.14 -1.45
C PHE A 267 11.17 38.58 -2.64
N LEU A 268 11.79 37.71 -3.47
CA LEU A 268 11.05 36.85 -4.38
C LEU A 268 10.56 35.68 -3.54
N ALA A 269 9.46 35.91 -2.81
CA ALA A 269 8.81 34.88 -2.03
C ALA A 269 8.50 33.69 -2.94
N THR A 270 8.66 32.46 -2.43
CA THR A 270 8.07 31.29 -3.08
C THR A 270 6.61 31.62 -3.35
N GLU A 271 6.17 31.48 -4.61
CA GLU A 271 4.76 31.63 -4.93
C GLU A 271 3.98 30.59 -4.11
N LEU A 272 3.10 31.10 -3.25
CA LEU A 272 2.18 30.26 -2.51
C LEU A 272 1.13 29.72 -3.49
N PRO A 273 0.70 28.46 -3.34
CA PRO A 273 -0.30 27.89 -4.21
C PRO A 273 -1.62 28.63 -4.06
N THR A 274 -2.39 28.70 -5.15
CA THR A 274 -3.82 29.05 -5.09
C THR A 274 -4.62 27.91 -4.45
N ASP A 275 -5.86 28.17 -4.02
CA ASP A 275 -6.74 27.12 -3.46
C ASP A 275 -6.86 25.90 -4.40
N GLN A 276 -6.97 26.14 -5.71
CA GLN A 276 -7.06 25.08 -6.72
C GLN A 276 -5.76 24.27 -6.83
N GLU A 277 -4.60 24.94 -6.78
CA GLU A 277 -3.29 24.28 -6.81
C GLU A 277 -3.05 23.51 -5.52
N ALA A 278 -3.39 24.09 -4.36
CA ALA A 278 -3.29 23.46 -3.06
C ALA A 278 -4.12 22.16 -3.00
N GLU A 279 -5.35 22.18 -3.54
CA GLU A 279 -6.16 20.97 -3.69
C GLU A 279 -5.51 19.93 -4.63
N ALA A 280 -4.98 20.39 -5.77
CA ALA A 280 -4.29 19.53 -6.74
C ALA A 280 -2.97 18.93 -6.20
N ILE A 281 -2.34 19.59 -5.23
CA ILE A 281 -1.19 19.09 -4.47
C ILE A 281 -1.63 18.09 -3.40
N PHE A 282 -2.68 18.42 -2.64
CA PHE A 282 -3.12 17.61 -1.51
C PHE A 282 -3.66 16.23 -1.92
N ARG A 283 -4.50 16.18 -2.96
CA ARG A 283 -5.14 14.93 -3.41
C ARG A 283 -4.14 13.80 -3.72
N PRO A 284 -3.08 13.99 -4.52
CA PRO A 284 -2.10 12.94 -4.77
C PRO A 284 -1.31 12.58 -3.51
N LEU A 285 -0.88 13.54 -2.69
CA LEU A 285 -0.20 13.26 -1.41
C LEU A 285 -1.05 12.37 -0.51
N HIS A 286 -2.32 12.72 -0.34
CA HIS A 286 -3.25 11.97 0.49
C HIS A 286 -3.55 10.57 -0.05
N ALA A 287 -3.73 10.42 -1.36
CA ALA A 287 -3.96 9.10 -1.96
C ALA A 287 -2.72 8.21 -1.84
N ASN A 288 -1.53 8.77 -2.07
CA ASN A 288 -0.26 8.08 -1.97
C ASN A 288 0.04 7.61 -0.54
N LEU A 289 -0.46 8.28 0.50
CA LEU A 289 -0.36 7.81 1.89
C LEU A 289 -0.89 6.37 2.04
N TYR A 290 -2.00 6.05 1.38
CA TYR A 290 -2.61 4.73 1.43
C TYR A 290 -1.88 3.68 0.58
N ARG A 291 -0.95 4.09 -0.30
CA ARG A 291 -0.10 3.17 -1.06
C ARG A 291 0.93 2.46 -0.19
N ALA A 292 1.27 3.02 0.97
CA ALA A 292 2.15 2.37 1.93
C ALA A 292 1.63 0.97 2.37
N PHE A 293 0.31 0.73 2.31
CA PHE A 293 -0.31 -0.56 2.64
C PHE A 293 -0.15 -1.63 1.56
N ASP A 294 0.26 -1.25 0.35
CA ASP A 294 0.45 -2.17 -0.77
C ASP A 294 1.82 -2.88 -0.66
N TYR A 295 2.76 -2.32 0.11
CA TYR A 295 4.12 -2.81 0.30
C TYR A 295 4.24 -3.81 1.45
N THR A 296 5.22 -4.71 1.33
CA THR A 296 5.49 -5.78 2.31
C THR A 296 6.87 -5.66 2.95
N ALA A 297 7.84 -5.05 2.27
CA ALA A 297 9.17 -4.81 2.83
C ALA A 297 9.19 -3.52 3.66
N GLU A 298 9.84 -3.59 4.82
CA GLU A 298 9.96 -2.47 5.77
C GLU A 298 10.54 -1.20 5.13
N SER A 299 11.62 -1.33 4.35
CA SER A 299 12.24 -0.20 3.63
C SER A 299 11.27 0.46 2.66
N ASP A 300 10.50 -0.35 1.93
CA ASP A 300 9.62 0.12 0.86
C ASP A 300 8.41 0.86 1.45
N VAL A 301 7.92 0.40 2.61
CA VAL A 301 6.86 1.10 3.37
C VAL A 301 7.35 2.49 3.80
N TYR A 302 8.57 2.60 4.33
CA TYR A 302 9.12 3.88 4.76
C TYR A 302 9.29 4.84 3.58
N ASP A 303 9.93 4.38 2.50
CA ASP A 303 10.18 5.18 1.30
C ASP A 303 8.86 5.64 0.65
N ALA A 304 7.85 4.77 0.65
CA ALA A 304 6.51 5.11 0.18
C ALA A 304 5.83 6.21 1.01
N LEU A 305 5.96 6.17 2.33
CA LEU A 305 5.44 7.22 3.20
C LEU A 305 6.20 8.54 3.02
N ALA A 306 7.53 8.48 2.91
CA ALA A 306 8.40 9.66 2.76
C ALA A 306 8.16 10.43 1.46
N ALA A 307 7.58 9.77 0.44
CA ALA A 307 7.13 10.44 -0.79
C ALA A 307 5.98 11.43 -0.55
N SER A 308 5.19 11.26 0.52
CA SER A 308 3.98 12.07 0.78
C SER A 308 3.93 12.75 2.13
N VAL A 309 4.72 12.31 3.10
CA VAL A 309 4.68 12.74 4.50
C VAL A 309 6.06 13.23 4.92
N ASP A 310 6.09 14.22 5.82
CA ASP A 310 7.32 14.79 6.36
C ASP A 310 7.29 14.85 7.90
N GLY A 311 8.47 14.97 8.50
CA GLY A 311 8.66 15.25 9.92
C GLY A 311 8.11 14.15 10.85
N PRO A 312 7.65 14.50 12.07
CA PRO A 312 7.18 13.53 13.06
C PRO A 312 6.00 12.68 12.59
N LEU A 313 5.21 13.16 11.63
CA LEU A 313 4.07 12.40 11.12
C LEU A 313 4.55 11.13 10.37
N LEU A 314 5.68 11.19 9.68
CA LEU A 314 6.26 10.05 8.97
C LEU A 314 6.60 8.91 9.94
N GLU A 315 7.36 9.20 10.99
CA GLU A 315 7.76 8.22 12.01
C GLU A 315 6.52 7.58 12.67
N ASN A 316 5.55 8.40 13.06
CA ASN A 316 4.33 7.92 13.72
C ASN A 316 3.49 7.00 12.82
N LEU A 317 3.38 7.31 11.53
CA LEU A 317 2.63 6.49 10.59
C LEU A 317 3.37 5.19 10.27
N TYR A 318 4.68 5.28 10.07
CA TYR A 318 5.53 4.12 9.84
C TYR A 318 5.44 3.11 11.00
N GLU A 319 5.62 3.55 12.25
CA GLU A 319 5.51 2.66 13.41
C GLU A 319 4.14 1.98 13.50
N GLN A 320 3.07 2.69 13.14
CA GLN A 320 1.71 2.14 13.14
C GLN A 320 1.53 1.07 12.06
N ILE A 321 1.99 1.33 10.84
CA ILE A 321 1.91 0.35 9.74
C ILE A 321 2.76 -0.88 10.07
N TYR A 322 3.98 -0.68 10.56
CA TYR A 322 4.91 -1.75 10.90
C TYR A 322 4.37 -2.69 11.99
N ARG A 323 3.75 -2.15 13.06
CA ARG A 323 3.08 -2.97 14.08
C ARG A 323 1.95 -3.83 13.49
N GLY A 324 1.22 -3.29 12.51
CA GLY A 324 0.22 -4.03 11.75
C GLY A 324 0.82 -5.19 10.96
N LEU A 325 1.93 -4.96 10.23
CA LEU A 325 2.63 -6.01 9.48
C LEU A 325 3.13 -7.15 10.39
N ILE A 326 3.74 -6.82 11.54
CA ILE A 326 4.19 -7.86 12.50
C ILE A 326 3.02 -8.71 12.98
N GLN A 327 1.85 -8.11 13.23
CA GLN A 327 0.66 -8.85 13.64
C GLN A 327 0.17 -9.78 12.52
N GLN A 328 0.29 -9.37 11.25
CA GLN A 328 -0.04 -10.21 10.09
C GLN A 328 0.90 -11.42 9.96
N GLU A 329 2.20 -11.21 10.16
CA GLU A 329 3.19 -12.31 10.12
C GLU A 329 2.94 -13.37 11.19
N GLN A 330 2.32 -12.98 12.31
CA GLN A 330 1.94 -13.87 13.42
C GLN A 330 0.57 -14.55 13.20
N GLY A 331 0.03 -14.53 11.98
CA GLY A 331 -1.28 -15.11 11.67
C GLY A 331 -2.47 -14.26 12.08
N GLY A 332 -2.24 -12.98 12.41
CA GLY A 332 -3.29 -12.02 12.74
C GLY A 332 -4.04 -11.48 11.52
N ALA A 333 -4.97 -10.57 11.76
CA ALA A 333 -5.83 -10.01 10.73
C ALA A 333 -5.06 -9.14 9.71
N VAL A 334 -5.28 -9.41 8.43
CA VAL A 334 -4.70 -8.65 7.30
C VAL A 334 -5.70 -7.60 6.85
N SER A 335 -5.45 -6.34 7.21
CA SER A 335 -6.22 -5.18 6.72
C SER A 335 -5.63 -4.65 5.42
N ARG A 336 -6.49 -4.42 4.43
CA ARG A 336 -6.15 -3.93 3.08
C ARG A 336 -7.05 -2.78 2.70
N VAL A 337 -6.49 -1.85 1.93
CA VAL A 337 -7.21 -0.70 1.38
C VAL A 337 -7.54 -1.01 -0.08
N GLN A 338 -8.82 -1.08 -0.41
CA GLN A 338 -9.29 -1.34 -1.77
C GLN A 338 -9.44 -0.05 -2.58
N ALA A 339 -9.98 1.00 -1.95
CA ALA A 339 -10.23 2.27 -2.60
C ALA A 339 -10.21 3.41 -1.59
N VAL A 340 -9.77 4.58 -2.06
CA VAL A 340 -9.85 5.85 -1.33
C VAL A 340 -10.60 6.85 -2.20
N ARG A 341 -11.69 7.41 -1.67
CA ARG A 341 -12.54 8.39 -2.37
C ARG A 341 -12.65 9.66 -1.55
N HIS A 342 -12.13 10.77 -2.08
CA HIS A 342 -12.36 12.09 -1.49
C HIS A 342 -13.82 12.51 -1.73
N ILE A 343 -14.57 12.78 -0.65
CA ILE A 343 -15.95 13.28 -0.69
C ILE A 343 -15.96 14.79 -0.74
N GLN A 344 -15.14 15.43 0.09
CA GLN A 344 -15.02 16.88 0.18
C GLN A 344 -13.58 17.26 0.52
N VAL A 345 -13.06 18.29 -0.13
CA VAL A 345 -11.74 18.86 0.14
C VAL A 345 -11.92 20.37 0.20
N GLU A 346 -11.57 20.97 1.34
CA GLU A 346 -11.66 22.39 1.59
C GLU A 346 -10.29 22.92 1.96
N VAL A 347 -9.75 23.80 1.14
CA VAL A 347 -8.49 24.47 1.44
C VAL A 347 -8.75 25.60 2.43
N GLY A 348 -7.97 25.59 3.50
CA GLY A 348 -8.03 26.55 4.60
C GLY A 348 -7.01 27.66 4.43
N SER A 349 -6.24 27.93 5.49
CA SER A 349 -5.21 28.97 5.45
C SER A 349 -4.06 28.56 4.51
N ILE A 350 -3.58 29.51 3.70
CA ILE A 350 -2.37 29.36 2.86
C ILE A 350 -1.39 30.46 3.29
N GLY A 351 -0.14 30.10 3.55
CA GLY A 351 0.85 31.05 4.03
C GLY A 351 2.05 30.37 4.67
N GLN A 352 2.61 31.02 5.69
CA GLN A 352 3.57 30.37 6.59
C GLN A 352 2.79 29.73 7.73
N LEU A 353 2.95 28.41 7.89
CA LEU A 353 2.26 27.70 8.97
C LEU A 353 2.89 28.04 10.34
N PRO A 354 2.09 28.27 11.39
CA PRO A 354 2.57 28.86 12.64
C PRO A 354 3.61 28.05 13.42
N GLU A 355 3.62 26.71 13.26
CA GLU A 355 4.50 25.81 14.03
C GLU A 355 5.89 25.66 13.40
N ASP A 356 5.99 25.70 12.06
CA ASP A 356 7.23 25.39 11.33
C ASP A 356 7.83 26.59 10.56
N GLY A 357 7.07 27.68 10.37
CA GLY A 357 7.49 28.84 9.59
C GLY A 357 7.71 28.58 8.09
N ARG A 358 7.56 27.32 7.65
CA ARG A 358 7.64 26.90 6.25
C ARG A 358 6.38 27.35 5.48
N PRO A 359 6.51 27.66 4.17
CA PRO A 359 5.37 27.81 3.30
C PRO A 359 4.50 26.55 3.34
N GLY A 360 3.19 26.73 3.44
CA GLY A 360 2.27 25.64 3.66
C GLY A 360 0.82 26.09 3.56
N PHE A 361 -0.06 25.09 3.65
CA PHE A 361 -1.49 25.31 3.65
C PHE A 361 -2.22 24.26 4.47
N GLU A 362 -3.39 24.63 4.99
CA GLU A 362 -4.28 23.72 5.70
C GLU A 362 -5.33 23.15 4.75
N VAL A 363 -5.71 21.90 4.94
CA VAL A 363 -6.80 21.27 4.21
C VAL A 363 -7.71 20.53 5.17
N GLN A 364 -9.00 20.78 5.08
CA GLN A 364 -10.00 19.91 5.70
C GLN A 364 -10.51 18.94 4.64
N CYS A 365 -10.37 17.65 4.90
CA CYS A 365 -10.78 16.62 3.96
C CYS A 365 -11.77 15.66 4.61
N ARG A 366 -12.88 15.40 3.91
CA ARG A 366 -13.77 14.27 4.15
C ARG A 366 -13.54 13.23 3.06
N TRP A 367 -13.27 11.99 3.44
CA TRP A 367 -13.02 10.92 2.49
C TRP A 367 -13.53 9.57 3.00
N GLN A 368 -13.76 8.66 2.06
CA GLN A 368 -14.12 7.28 2.34
C GLN A 368 -12.98 6.36 1.99
N VAL A 369 -12.79 5.33 2.81
CA VAL A 369 -11.85 4.23 2.58
C VAL A 369 -12.65 2.94 2.57
N ASP A 370 -12.54 2.20 1.48
CA ASP A 370 -12.98 0.81 1.42
C ASP A 370 -11.84 -0.06 1.92
N GLY A 371 -12.05 -0.68 3.07
CA GLY A 371 -11.12 -1.60 3.70
C GLY A 371 -11.64 -3.03 3.66
N ARG A 372 -10.74 -3.98 3.41
CA ARG A 372 -10.98 -5.41 3.58
C ARG A 372 -10.09 -5.93 4.68
N VAL A 373 -10.67 -6.59 5.67
CA VAL A 373 -9.90 -7.30 6.69
C VAL A 373 -10.09 -8.79 6.54
N THR A 374 -9.01 -9.47 6.20
CA THR A 374 -8.97 -10.92 6.10
C THR A 374 -8.40 -11.49 7.38
N HIS A 375 -9.15 -12.33 8.07
CA HIS A 375 -8.63 -13.09 9.19
C HIS A 375 -9.27 -14.47 9.24
N TRP A 376 -8.50 -15.48 9.60
CA TRP A 376 -9.03 -16.81 9.88
C TRP A 376 -9.93 -17.36 8.77
N GLY A 377 -9.58 -17.17 7.51
CA GLY A 377 -10.34 -17.74 6.40
C GLY A 377 -11.67 -17.05 6.12
N HIS A 378 -11.78 -15.75 6.38
CA HIS A 378 -12.89 -14.96 5.87
C HIS A 378 -12.47 -13.49 5.81
N SER A 379 -13.23 -12.69 5.06
CA SER A 379 -12.90 -11.29 4.81
C SER A 379 -14.08 -10.39 5.13
N HIS A 380 -13.84 -9.35 5.91
CA HIS A 380 -14.82 -8.32 6.22
C HIS A 380 -14.55 -7.09 5.37
N ASP A 381 -15.50 -6.75 4.50
CA ASP A 381 -15.47 -5.49 3.74
C ASP A 381 -16.20 -4.40 4.53
N ARG A 382 -15.53 -3.26 4.72
CA ARG A 382 -16.07 -2.10 5.42
C ARG A 382 -15.71 -0.83 4.69
N THR A 383 -16.68 0.07 4.58
CA THR A 383 -16.45 1.44 4.14
C THR A 383 -16.51 2.36 5.33
N ASN A 384 -15.39 3.00 5.63
CA ASN A 384 -15.29 4.01 6.67
C ASN A 384 -15.19 5.39 6.04
N GLU A 385 -15.90 6.36 6.61
CA GLU A 385 -15.77 7.77 6.30
C GLU A 385 -15.04 8.49 7.42
N TYR A 386 -14.12 9.36 7.02
CA TYR A 386 -13.28 10.14 7.90
C TYR A 386 -13.41 11.62 7.58
N LEU A 387 -13.24 12.45 8.60
CA LEU A 387 -13.03 13.89 8.47
C LEU A 387 -11.75 14.23 9.22
N ALA A 388 -10.80 14.89 8.57
CA ALA A 388 -9.57 15.35 9.21
C ALA A 388 -9.12 16.71 8.70
N ARG A 389 -8.33 17.41 9.52
CA ARG A 389 -7.54 18.56 9.13
C ARG A 389 -6.10 18.14 8.89
N TYR A 390 -5.55 18.57 7.78
CA TYR A 390 -4.18 18.32 7.36
C TYR A 390 -3.42 19.63 7.26
N GLN A 391 -2.11 19.55 7.49
CA GLN A 391 -1.15 20.61 7.23
C GLN A 391 -0.18 20.10 6.16
N VAL A 392 -0.12 20.81 5.03
CA VAL A 392 0.83 20.53 3.94
C VAL A 392 1.91 21.60 3.99
N VAL A 393 3.17 21.17 3.95
CA VAL A 393 4.37 22.00 4.07
C VAL A 393 5.27 21.80 2.85
N GLN A 394 5.99 22.85 2.47
CA GLN A 394 7.05 22.75 1.47
C GLN A 394 8.32 22.21 2.14
N ALA A 395 8.67 20.95 1.83
CA ALA A 395 9.92 20.32 2.22
C ALA A 395 10.98 20.44 1.12
N GLU A 396 12.22 20.02 1.39
CA GLU A 396 13.32 20.09 0.41
C GLU A 396 13.02 19.31 -0.89
N ALA A 397 12.33 18.17 -0.77
CA ALA A 397 11.93 17.30 -1.88
C ALA A 397 10.52 17.61 -2.44
N GLY A 398 9.97 18.79 -2.15
CA GLY A 398 8.66 19.24 -2.60
C GLY A 398 7.60 19.24 -1.49
N TRP A 399 6.33 19.33 -1.88
CA TRP A 399 5.20 19.36 -0.93
C TRP A 399 5.03 18.04 -0.19
N ARG A 400 4.79 18.10 1.12
CA ARG A 400 4.53 16.93 1.98
C ARG A 400 3.48 17.25 3.02
N ILE A 401 2.76 16.23 3.49
CA ILE A 401 1.87 16.34 4.65
C ILE A 401 2.75 16.34 5.90
N GLY A 402 2.83 17.47 6.60
CA GLY A 402 3.62 17.62 7.83
C GLY A 402 2.80 17.39 9.10
N GLY A 403 1.47 17.49 9.02
CA GLY A 403 0.59 17.35 10.17
C GLY A 403 -0.79 16.84 9.79
N SER A 404 -1.42 16.09 10.72
CA SER A 404 -2.78 15.61 10.55
C SER A 404 -3.52 15.52 11.89
N GLN A 405 -4.80 15.87 11.87
CA GLN A 405 -5.69 15.84 13.02
C GLN A 405 -7.03 15.26 12.58
N MET A 406 -7.32 14.04 13.02
CA MET A 406 -8.63 13.41 12.83
C MET A 406 -9.71 14.16 13.63
N LEU A 407 -10.84 14.46 12.99
CA LEU A 407 -11.98 15.18 13.57
C LEU A 407 -13.18 14.24 13.75
N GLU A 408 -13.50 13.41 12.75
CA GLU A 408 -14.60 12.43 12.78
C GLU A 408 -14.18 11.12 12.12
N SER A 409 -14.77 10.00 12.57
CA SER A 409 -14.59 8.67 12.00
C SER A 409 -15.90 7.89 12.18
N THR A 410 -16.49 7.44 11.07
CA THR A 410 -17.78 6.74 11.08
C THR A 410 -17.76 5.60 10.07
N THR A 411 -18.28 4.43 10.44
CA THR A 411 -18.52 3.35 9.48
C THR A 411 -19.81 3.63 8.71
N VAL A 412 -19.71 3.78 7.39
CA VAL A 412 -20.84 4.12 6.50
C VAL A 412 -21.56 2.88 6.02
N SER A 413 -20.80 1.84 5.67
CA SER A 413 -21.34 0.51 5.41
C SER A 413 -20.37 -0.52 5.94
N ALA A 414 -20.86 -1.39 6.82
CA ALA A 414 -20.29 -2.71 6.97
C ALA A 414 -21.17 -3.61 6.12
N THR A 415 -20.61 -4.33 5.16
CA THR A 415 -21.37 -5.39 4.51
C THR A 415 -21.41 -6.54 5.53
N PRO A 416 -22.56 -6.90 6.11
CA PRO A 416 -22.67 -8.23 6.71
C PRO A 416 -22.53 -9.20 5.53
N GLU A 417 -21.61 -10.15 5.60
CA GLU A 417 -21.52 -11.21 4.58
C GLU A 417 -22.93 -11.80 4.38
N GLY A 418 -23.41 -11.78 3.12
CA GLY A 418 -24.76 -12.23 2.74
C GLY A 418 -25.65 -11.19 2.05
N ALA A 419 -25.31 -9.89 2.06
CA ALA A 419 -26.03 -8.89 1.27
C ALA A 419 -25.42 -8.77 -0.15
N ALA A 420 -25.70 -9.74 -1.00
CA ALA A 420 -25.37 -9.64 -2.42
C ALA A 420 -26.14 -8.47 -3.09
N ARG A 421 -25.46 -7.81 -4.03
CA ARG A 421 -26.14 -7.15 -5.15
C ARG A 421 -26.61 -8.17 -6.16
#